data_AF-A0A8W8HL05-F1
#
_entry.id   AF-A0A8W8HL05-F1
#
_cell.length_a   1.000
_cell.length_b   1.000
_cell.length_c   1.000
_cell.angle_alpha   90.00
_cell.angle_beta   90.00
_cell.angle_gamma   90.00
#
_symmetry.space_group_name_H-M   'P 1'
#
loop_
_entity.id
_entity.type
_entity.pdbx_description
1 polymer ?
#
loop_
_entity_poly.entity_id
_entity_poly.type
_entity_poly.pdbx_seq_one_letter_code
_entity_poly.pdbx_strand_id
1 'polypeptide(L)'
;MRLLESETDEEMNKVLSGLKLNVDAKWEPELGSYVPEDLHDYLENTIYEMQPGEIVALEVRNPALHSVDDYVYIYVRILKKKFEDRNLFPIYDIDNGSIIYPEIAFKLYRFVTTNDTTLSNELERYTDLQSETYQHRKGKIFEEIKLTLIEAWKYDPNDFKRVKYRLLLNWHPDKHPNNLLATEVTQFILEIIRRLKRGEFDEYIRNCTESFSRRNFYYRHRDDRRDDVYYGEHNDAFAQPMRENDDEWISGYIYRRRQRRRKKYSVKLQPNPQPQVGKIWFEQAKYNMKAALVEKERCVLPNWNNGLNWICFKCHVTIETSLKSLMYRQDAHKAGDNRNNHDLVSLSHYLSIPELTEACRRFSSEVFHYRDYMIYPSAGHVPGLAFTSKQAEGACRIAQEIIELCDEQWGS
;
A
#
# COMPACT_ATOMS: atom_id res chain seq x y z
N MET A 1 -35.27 6.33 3.44
CA MET A 1 -35.84 7.28 4.42
C MET A 1 -35.74 6.68 5.81
N ARG A 2 -36.57 5.70 6.22
CA ARG A 2 -36.54 5.13 7.58
C ARG A 2 -35.19 4.58 8.10
N LEU A 3 -34.37 3.98 7.23
CA LEU A 3 -33.03 3.48 7.61
C LEU A 3 -32.03 4.59 7.92
N LEU A 4 -32.16 5.76 7.28
CA LEU A 4 -31.32 6.95 7.52
C LEU A 4 -31.81 7.78 8.72
N GLU A 5 -32.95 7.41 9.29
CA GLU A 5 -33.58 8.04 10.46
C GLU A 5 -33.44 7.17 11.72
N SER A 6 -32.79 6.00 11.61
CA SER A 6 -32.60 5.07 12.73
C SER A 6 -31.31 5.44 13.46
N GLU A 7 -31.41 5.76 14.75
CA GLU A 7 -30.26 6.18 15.56
C GLU A 7 -29.62 5.01 16.33
N THR A 8 -30.27 3.83 16.30
CA THR A 8 -29.85 2.65 17.05
C THR A 8 -29.77 1.40 16.15
N ASP A 9 -28.86 0.48 16.52
CA ASP A 9 -28.66 -0.79 15.81
C ASP A 9 -29.94 -1.65 15.81
N GLU A 10 -30.76 -1.56 16.86
CA GLU A 10 -32.03 -2.28 16.98
C GLU A 10 -33.09 -1.76 16.00
N GLU A 11 -33.18 -0.45 15.80
CA GLU A 11 -34.08 0.17 14.82
C GLU A 11 -33.68 -0.14 13.39
N MET A 12 -32.38 -0.08 13.09
CA MET A 12 -31.84 -0.49 11.79
C MET A 12 -32.14 -1.95 11.49
N ASN A 13 -31.89 -2.85 12.45
CA ASN A 13 -32.14 -4.29 12.28
C ASN A 13 -33.63 -4.60 12.08
N LYS A 14 -34.53 -3.86 12.75
CA LYS A 14 -35.98 -4.00 12.56
C LYS A 14 -36.41 -3.54 11.16
N VAL A 15 -35.87 -2.44 10.64
CA VAL A 15 -36.15 -1.98 9.27
C VAL A 15 -35.57 -2.95 8.22
N LEU A 16 -34.38 -3.50 8.47
CA LEU A 16 -33.69 -4.46 7.58
C LEU A 16 -34.39 -5.82 7.54
N SER A 17 -34.91 -6.30 8.67
CA SER A 17 -35.74 -7.52 8.74
C SER A 17 -37.01 -7.43 7.90
N GLY A 18 -37.61 -6.24 7.80
CA GLY A 18 -38.76 -5.97 6.94
C GLY A 18 -38.42 -5.99 5.45
N LEU A 19 -37.14 -5.83 5.10
CA LEU A 19 -36.62 -5.81 3.72
C LEU A 19 -36.05 -7.17 3.27
N LYS A 20 -36.08 -8.21 4.12
CA LYS A 20 -35.46 -9.52 3.88
C LYS A 20 -33.98 -9.44 3.47
N LEU A 21 -33.29 -8.38 3.86
CA LEU A 21 -31.85 -8.27 3.68
C LEU A 21 -31.19 -8.93 4.88
N ASN A 22 -30.52 -10.06 4.63
CA ASN A 22 -29.73 -10.71 5.66
C ASN A 22 -28.42 -9.94 5.86
N VAL A 23 -28.25 -9.31 7.02
CA VAL A 23 -27.05 -8.51 7.36
C VAL A 23 -25.91 -9.40 7.90
N ASP A 24 -26.06 -10.72 7.85
CA ASP A 24 -25.05 -11.68 8.32
C ASP A 24 -23.88 -11.91 7.34
N ALA A 25 -23.77 -11.13 6.27
CA ALA A 25 -22.51 -11.06 5.54
C ALA A 25 -21.58 -10.10 6.29
N LYS A 26 -20.79 -10.62 7.23
CA LYS A 26 -19.63 -9.91 7.78
C LYS A 26 -18.78 -9.47 6.58
N TRP A 27 -18.90 -8.20 6.21
CA TRP A 27 -18.18 -7.65 5.07
C TRP A 27 -16.68 -7.79 5.36
N GLU A 28 -15.97 -8.49 4.48
CA GLU A 28 -14.51 -8.62 4.54
C GLU A 28 -13.90 -7.94 3.31
N PRO A 29 -12.82 -7.15 3.48
CA PRO A 29 -12.14 -6.55 2.36
C PRO A 29 -11.49 -7.63 1.48
N GLU A 30 -11.38 -7.37 0.17
CA GLU A 30 -10.64 -8.23 -0.73
C GLU A 30 -9.16 -8.24 -0.33
N LEU A 31 -8.59 -9.42 -0.07
CA LEU A 31 -7.18 -9.54 0.25
C LEU A 31 -6.31 -9.11 -0.95
N GLY A 32 -5.17 -8.48 -0.66
CA GLY A 32 -4.28 -7.92 -1.67
C GLY A 32 -4.74 -6.57 -2.22
N SER A 33 -5.99 -6.16 -1.96
CA SER A 33 -6.44 -4.81 -2.26
C SER A 33 -5.81 -3.80 -1.29
N TYR A 34 -5.68 -2.57 -1.76
CA TYR A 34 -5.09 -1.49 -0.97
C TYR A 34 -6.05 -1.01 0.11
N VAL A 35 -5.52 -0.78 1.30
CA VAL A 35 -6.25 -0.17 2.41
C VAL A 35 -6.62 1.26 2.03
N PRO A 36 -7.91 1.63 2.05
CA PRO A 36 -8.37 3.00 1.80
C PRO A 36 -7.63 4.01 2.67
N GLU A 37 -7.33 5.20 2.12
CA GLU A 37 -6.59 6.24 2.84
C GLU A 37 -7.30 6.65 4.15
N ASP A 38 -8.64 6.66 4.14
CA ASP A 38 -9.47 6.96 5.31
C ASP A 38 -9.25 5.98 6.47
N LEU A 39 -8.81 4.75 6.19
CA LEU A 39 -8.55 3.72 7.19
C LEU A 39 -7.12 3.76 7.73
N HIS A 40 -6.20 4.51 7.11
CA HIS A 40 -4.81 4.62 7.57
C HIS A 40 -4.71 5.23 8.97
N ASP A 41 -5.68 6.09 9.32
CA ASP A 41 -5.78 6.72 10.63
C ASP A 41 -6.19 5.76 11.75
N TYR A 42 -6.64 4.55 11.43
CA TYR A 42 -7.00 3.50 12.39
C TYR A 42 -5.93 2.43 12.50
N LEU A 43 -4.80 2.56 11.80
CA LEU A 43 -3.68 1.65 11.94
C LEU A 43 -2.97 1.87 13.28
N GLU A 44 -2.83 0.79 14.05
CA GLU A 44 -2.13 0.76 15.32
C GLU A 44 -0.61 0.80 15.12
N ASN A 45 0.08 1.75 15.77
CA ASN A 45 1.54 1.76 15.73
C ASN A 45 2.15 0.77 16.74
N THR A 46 1.37 0.18 17.65
CA THR A 46 1.90 -0.83 18.58
C THR A 46 2.11 -2.16 17.87
N ILE A 47 3.24 -2.81 18.14
CA ILE A 47 3.57 -4.12 17.56
C ILE A 47 3.06 -5.18 18.53
N TYR A 48 1.80 -5.58 18.38
CA TYR A 48 1.18 -6.63 19.18
C TYR A 48 1.33 -8.01 18.51
N GLU A 49 1.13 -9.05 19.32
CA GLU A 49 0.90 -10.38 18.77
C GLU A 49 -0.43 -10.43 18.02
N MET A 50 -0.38 -11.02 16.83
CA MET A 50 -1.50 -11.12 15.90
C MET A 50 -2.11 -12.49 15.98
N GLN A 51 -3.43 -12.56 15.86
CA GLN A 51 -4.15 -13.82 15.97
C GLN A 51 -4.37 -14.45 14.59
N PRO A 52 -4.27 -15.78 14.47
CA PRO A 52 -4.71 -16.50 13.27
C PRO A 52 -6.14 -16.11 12.85
N GLY A 53 -6.34 -15.86 11.55
CA GLY A 53 -7.61 -15.43 10.97
C GLY A 53 -7.83 -13.91 10.94
N GLU A 54 -6.99 -13.13 11.62
CA GLU A 54 -7.11 -11.67 11.67
C GLU A 54 -6.75 -11.03 10.31
N ILE A 55 -7.55 -10.06 9.86
CA ILE A 55 -7.23 -9.22 8.69
C ILE A 55 -6.49 -7.98 9.17
N VAL A 56 -5.27 -7.81 8.67
CA VAL A 56 -4.37 -6.70 9.03
C VAL A 56 -3.88 -5.98 7.78
N ALA A 57 -3.32 -4.80 7.97
CA ALA A 57 -2.65 -4.06 6.90
C ALA A 57 -1.17 -4.42 6.84
N LEU A 58 -0.68 -4.81 5.67
CA LEU A 58 0.75 -4.98 5.38
C LEU A 58 1.29 -3.72 4.70
N GLU A 59 2.38 -3.18 5.24
CA GLU A 59 3.07 -2.02 4.68
C GLU A 59 4.14 -2.45 3.66
N VAL A 60 3.85 -2.19 2.38
CA VAL A 60 4.65 -2.53 1.19
C VAL A 60 5.30 -1.26 0.62
N ARG A 61 6.49 -1.37 0.04
CA ARG A 61 7.15 -0.23 -0.63
C ARG A 61 6.35 0.13 -1.88
N ASN A 62 6.11 1.41 -2.12
CA ASN A 62 5.45 1.86 -3.35
C ASN A 62 6.41 1.69 -4.55
N PRO A 63 6.12 0.82 -5.53
CA PRO A 63 7.00 0.62 -6.68
C PRO A 63 6.98 1.78 -7.69
N ALA A 64 6.04 2.72 -7.59
CA ALA A 64 5.91 3.83 -8.56
C ALA A 64 6.58 5.15 -8.15
N LEU A 65 7.26 5.20 -7.01
CA LEU A 65 7.98 6.40 -6.58
C LEU A 65 9.44 6.03 -6.31
N HIS A 66 10.37 6.74 -6.96
CA HIS A 66 11.82 6.60 -6.72
C HIS A 66 12.27 7.15 -5.37
N SER A 67 11.34 7.71 -4.57
CA SER A 67 11.61 8.18 -3.21
C SER A 67 11.67 7.00 -2.24
N VAL A 68 12.62 7.03 -1.30
CA VAL A 68 12.92 5.90 -0.38
C VAL A 68 11.86 5.72 0.70
N ASP A 69 10.91 6.66 0.84
CA ASP A 69 10.06 6.81 2.03
C ASP A 69 8.55 6.66 1.77
N ASP A 70 8.13 6.24 0.57
CA ASP A 70 6.71 6.08 0.23
C ASP A 70 6.24 4.62 0.36
N TYR A 71 5.42 4.35 1.37
CA TYR A 71 4.83 3.05 1.63
C TYR A 71 3.31 3.05 1.40
N VAL A 72 2.79 1.88 1.01
CA VAL A 72 1.38 1.62 0.77
C VAL A 72 0.92 0.46 1.64
N TYR A 73 -0.35 0.46 2.03
CA TYR A 73 -0.93 -0.57 2.87
C TYR A 73 -1.85 -1.45 2.04
N ILE A 74 -1.72 -2.77 2.16
CA ILE A 74 -2.62 -3.75 1.54
C ILE A 74 -3.26 -4.65 2.60
N TYR A 75 -4.47 -5.13 2.35
CA TYR A 75 -5.13 -6.08 3.23
C TYR A 75 -4.52 -7.47 3.11
N VAL A 76 -4.15 -8.06 4.24
CA VAL A 76 -3.65 -9.44 4.32
C VAL A 76 -4.29 -10.16 5.50
N ARG A 77 -4.40 -11.49 5.40
CA ARG A 77 -4.92 -12.33 6.49
C ARG A 77 -3.78 -13.08 7.16
N ILE A 78 -3.75 -13.07 8.49
CA ILE A 78 -2.81 -13.86 9.27
C ILE A 78 -3.25 -15.32 9.26
N LEU A 79 -2.38 -16.25 8.90
CA LEU A 79 -2.69 -17.68 8.94
C LEU A 79 -2.17 -18.33 10.22
N LYS A 80 -0.89 -18.15 10.53
CA LYS A 80 -0.27 -18.73 11.72
C LYS A 80 1.05 -18.05 12.05
N LYS A 81 1.43 -18.10 13.32
CA LYS A 81 2.78 -17.75 13.78
C LYS A 81 3.73 -18.87 13.36
N LYS A 82 4.84 -18.52 12.71
CA LYS A 82 5.78 -19.50 12.16
C LYS A 82 6.70 -20.12 13.21
N PHE A 83 6.98 -19.38 14.28
CA PHE A 83 7.85 -19.79 15.38
C PHE A 83 7.11 -19.58 16.70
N GLU A 84 6.93 -20.63 17.50
CA GLU A 84 6.07 -20.61 18.69
C GLU A 84 6.68 -19.81 19.86
N ASP A 85 8.02 -19.73 20.00
CA ASP A 85 8.66 -19.17 21.20
C ASP A 85 9.78 -18.12 20.96
N ARG A 86 9.79 -17.09 21.83
CA ARG A 86 10.90 -16.14 22.14
C ARG A 86 11.36 -15.17 21.05
N ASN A 87 10.45 -14.60 20.26
CA ASN A 87 10.77 -13.48 19.37
C ASN A 87 10.08 -12.21 19.80
N LEU A 88 10.85 -11.13 19.95
CA LEU A 88 10.30 -9.79 20.16
C LEU A 88 9.51 -9.31 18.92
N PHE A 89 9.91 -9.76 17.73
CA PHE A 89 9.17 -9.58 16.47
C PHE A 89 8.82 -10.94 15.86
N PRO A 90 7.59 -11.44 16.10
CA PRO A 90 7.11 -12.67 15.48
C PRO A 90 7.09 -12.59 13.94
N ILE A 91 7.25 -13.75 13.30
CA ILE A 91 7.06 -13.92 11.86
C ILE A 91 5.78 -14.74 11.66
N TYR A 92 4.90 -14.26 10.79
CA TYR A 92 3.62 -14.87 10.48
C TYR A 92 3.59 -15.32 9.03
N ASP A 93 3.01 -16.49 8.75
CA ASP A 93 2.57 -16.80 7.40
C ASP A 93 1.28 -16.00 7.14
N ILE A 94 1.30 -15.17 6.09
CA ILE A 94 0.22 -14.26 5.68
C ILE A 94 -0.31 -14.63 4.30
N ASP A 95 -1.59 -14.36 4.07
CA ASP A 95 -2.29 -14.54 2.81
C ASP A 95 -2.73 -13.18 2.24
N ASN A 96 -2.31 -12.86 1.02
CA ASN A 96 -2.74 -11.66 0.30
C ASN A 96 -3.82 -11.94 -0.76
N GLY A 97 -4.46 -13.10 -0.72
CA GLY A 97 -5.50 -13.52 -1.68
C GLY A 97 -4.96 -14.16 -2.96
N SER A 98 -3.66 -14.02 -3.25
CA SER A 98 -3.00 -14.67 -4.39
C SER A 98 -1.98 -15.71 -3.94
N ILE A 99 -1.18 -15.37 -2.94
CA ILE A 99 -0.03 -16.15 -2.48
C ILE A 99 0.12 -16.08 -0.96
N ILE A 100 0.59 -17.17 -0.38
CA ILE A 100 0.90 -17.27 1.05
C ILE A 100 2.41 -17.10 1.27
N TYR A 101 2.82 -16.31 2.26
CA TYR A 101 4.23 -16.07 2.57
C TYR A 101 4.53 -15.58 3.98
N PRO A 102 5.77 -15.76 4.47
CA PRO A 102 6.17 -15.24 5.76
C PRO A 102 6.40 -13.72 5.73
N GLU A 103 5.85 -12.99 6.70
CA GLU A 103 6.18 -11.58 6.97
C GLU A 103 6.36 -11.30 8.46
N ILE A 104 7.12 -10.25 8.76
CA ILE A 104 7.50 -9.89 10.14
C ILE A 104 6.51 -8.88 10.77
N ALA A 105 6.27 -9.04 12.08
CA ALA A 105 5.25 -8.30 12.83
C ALA A 105 5.33 -6.77 12.68
N PHE A 106 6.53 -6.19 12.63
CA PHE A 106 6.68 -4.73 12.57
C PHE A 106 6.25 -4.10 11.24
N LYS A 107 6.00 -4.90 10.19
CA LYS A 107 5.40 -4.44 8.92
C LYS A 107 3.88 -4.56 8.88
N LEU A 108 3.31 -5.23 9.87
CA LEU A 108 1.89 -5.51 9.96
C LEU A 108 1.25 -4.51 10.95
N TYR A 109 0.05 -4.06 10.61
CA TYR A 109 -0.72 -3.08 11.37
C TYR A 109 -2.14 -3.58 11.59
N ARG A 110 -2.55 -3.65 12.85
CA ARG A 110 -3.94 -3.92 13.25
C ARG A 110 -4.79 -2.68 13.07
N PHE A 111 -6.08 -2.86 12.79
CA PHE A 111 -7.07 -1.79 12.78
C PHE A 111 -7.65 -1.61 14.18
N VAL A 112 -7.59 -0.40 14.73
CA VAL A 112 -8.25 -0.04 16.00
C VAL A 112 -9.76 -0.16 15.79
N THR A 113 -10.40 -1.13 16.42
CA THR A 113 -11.86 -1.16 16.55
C THR A 113 -12.29 -0.23 17.67
N THR A 114 -13.23 0.69 17.39
CA THR A 114 -13.74 1.69 18.35
C THR A 114 -14.42 1.09 19.59
N ASN A 115 -14.65 -0.23 19.62
CA ASN A 115 -15.26 -0.93 20.75
C ASN A 115 -14.24 -1.40 21.79
N ASP A 116 -12.93 -1.31 21.49
CA ASP A 116 -11.85 -1.66 22.42
C ASP A 116 -11.44 -0.46 23.28
N THR A 117 -12.43 0.19 23.91
CA THR A 117 -12.20 1.06 25.08
C THR A 117 -11.57 0.26 26.26
N THR A 118 -11.46 -1.06 26.12
CA THR A 118 -10.86 -1.99 27.08
C THR A 118 -9.39 -2.35 26.75
N LEU A 119 -8.89 -2.12 25.53
CA LEU A 119 -7.50 -2.42 25.14
C LEU A 119 -6.70 -1.21 24.69
N SER A 120 -7.33 -0.04 24.54
CA SER A 120 -6.59 1.19 24.82
C SER A 120 -6.15 1.10 26.27
N ASN A 121 -4.88 0.75 26.49
CA ASN A 121 -4.15 1.30 27.62
C ASN A 121 -4.22 2.83 27.46
N GLU A 122 -5.36 3.44 27.78
CA GLU A 122 -5.39 4.80 28.26
C GLU A 122 -4.34 4.79 29.36
N LEU A 123 -3.19 5.39 29.06
CA LEU A 123 -2.14 5.62 30.03
C LEU A 123 -2.79 6.44 31.13
N GLU A 124 -3.20 5.75 32.20
CA GLU A 124 -3.88 6.32 33.35
C GLU A 124 -3.10 7.55 33.79
N ARG A 125 -3.83 8.66 33.98
CA ARG A 125 -3.23 9.90 34.49
C ARG A 125 -2.77 9.65 35.92
N TYR A 126 -1.51 9.30 36.09
CA TYR A 126 -0.90 9.17 37.41
C TYR A 126 -0.61 10.57 37.98
N THR A 127 -1.39 10.95 38.98
CA THR A 127 -1.14 12.16 39.79
C THR A 127 -0.03 11.96 40.82
N ASP A 128 0.40 10.71 41.08
CA ASP A 128 1.43 10.38 42.07
C ASP A 128 2.73 9.88 41.42
N LEU A 129 3.52 10.83 40.91
CA LEU A 129 4.82 10.62 40.23
C LEU A 129 5.94 10.04 41.12
N GLN A 130 5.71 9.90 42.42
CA GLN A 130 6.67 9.44 43.44
C GLN A 130 6.37 8.03 43.99
N SER A 131 5.28 7.39 43.56
CA SER A 131 4.90 6.07 44.05
C SER A 131 5.84 4.96 43.52
N GLU A 132 6.17 3.98 44.35
CA GLU A 132 6.95 2.79 43.95
C GLU A 132 6.31 2.05 42.76
N THR A 133 4.98 2.08 42.63
CA THR A 133 4.25 1.47 41.52
C THR A 133 4.51 2.18 40.19
N TYR A 134 4.63 3.51 40.20
CA TYR A 134 4.97 4.31 39.03
C TYR A 134 6.40 4.02 38.58
N GLN A 135 7.35 3.99 39.51
CA GLN A 135 8.77 3.70 39.19
C GLN A 135 8.96 2.28 38.66
N HIS A 136 8.27 1.29 39.22
CA HIS A 136 8.31 -0.10 38.73
C HIS A 136 7.75 -0.23 37.31
N ARG A 137 6.59 0.39 37.03
CA ARG A 137 5.97 0.38 35.69
C ARG A 137 6.84 1.11 34.67
N LYS A 138 7.40 2.26 35.04
CA LYS A 138 8.36 3.03 34.23
C LYS A 138 9.60 2.18 33.89
N GLY A 139 10.17 1.49 34.88
CA GLY A 139 11.32 0.60 34.69
C GLY A 139 11.04 -0.52 33.67
N LYS A 140 9.86 -1.15 33.75
CA LYS A 140 9.45 -2.17 32.77
C LYS A 140 9.33 -1.60 31.35
N ILE A 141 8.64 -0.47 31.19
CA ILE A 141 8.47 0.19 29.89
C ILE A 141 9.83 0.55 29.27
N PHE A 142 10.76 1.06 30.09
CA PHE A 142 12.09 1.43 29.63
C PHE A 142 12.88 0.20 29.16
N GLU A 143 12.85 -0.90 29.92
CA GLU A 143 13.55 -2.12 29.50
C GLU A 143 12.92 -2.72 28.24
N GLU A 144 11.59 -2.74 28.12
CA GLU A 144 10.89 -3.21 26.91
C GLU A 144 11.28 -2.39 25.67
N ILE A 145 11.29 -1.05 25.78
CA ILE A 145 11.67 -0.16 24.68
C ILE A 145 13.13 -0.35 24.29
N LYS A 146 14.01 -0.45 25.27
CA LYS A 146 15.44 -0.68 25.05
C LYS A 146 15.67 -2.00 24.31
N LEU A 147 15.07 -3.09 24.76
CA LEU A 147 15.17 -4.39 24.09
C LEU A 147 14.56 -4.33 22.67
N THR A 148 13.45 -3.62 22.48
CA THR A 148 12.80 -3.42 21.17
C THR A 148 13.70 -2.69 20.19
N LEU A 149 14.34 -1.61 20.61
CA LEU A 149 15.26 -0.84 19.78
C LEU A 149 16.53 -1.63 19.45
N ILE A 150 17.09 -2.36 20.42
CA ILE A 150 18.27 -3.20 20.20
C ILE A 150 17.96 -4.33 19.22
N GLU A 151 16.82 -5.01 19.38
CA GLU A 151 16.43 -6.08 18.45
C GLU A 151 16.17 -5.51 17.05
N ALA A 152 15.51 -4.36 16.94
CA ALA A 152 15.24 -3.71 15.65
C ALA A 152 16.53 -3.25 14.96
N TRP A 153 17.55 -2.82 15.72
CA TRP A 153 18.86 -2.41 15.19
C TRP A 153 19.62 -3.56 14.52
N LYS A 154 19.23 -4.81 14.82
CA LYS A 154 19.77 -5.99 14.14
C LYS A 154 19.24 -6.18 12.73
N TYR A 155 18.24 -5.41 12.28
CA TYR A 155 17.68 -5.48 10.93
C TYR A 155 18.25 -4.36 10.05
N ASP A 156 17.83 -4.28 8.79
CA ASP A 156 18.26 -3.24 7.87
C ASP A 156 17.81 -1.83 8.34
N PRO A 157 18.52 -0.77 7.91
CA PRO A 157 18.22 0.60 8.35
C PRO A 157 16.76 1.03 8.15
N ASN A 158 16.11 0.57 7.08
CA ASN A 158 14.70 0.87 6.79
C ASN A 158 13.74 0.18 7.76
N ASP A 159 14.03 -1.06 8.16
CA ASP A 159 13.23 -1.80 9.12
C ASP A 159 13.40 -1.20 10.53
N PHE A 160 14.63 -0.80 10.89
CA PHE A 160 14.88 -0.05 12.13
C PHE A 160 14.14 1.29 12.14
N LYS A 161 14.20 2.05 11.04
CA LYS A 161 13.50 3.34 10.87
C LYS A 161 11.99 3.18 11.11
N ARG A 162 11.38 2.08 10.65
CA ARG A 162 9.96 1.76 10.88
C ARG A 162 9.62 1.56 12.35
N VAL A 163 10.37 0.70 13.05
CA VAL A 163 10.17 0.43 14.49
C VAL A 163 10.38 1.72 15.30
N LYS A 164 11.44 2.47 15.00
CA LYS A 164 11.75 3.77 15.61
C LYS A 164 10.55 4.72 15.51
N TYR A 165 10.02 4.92 14.31
CA TYR A 165 8.90 5.85 14.12
C TYR A 165 7.62 5.36 14.79
N ARG A 166 7.33 4.05 14.77
CA ARG A 166 6.17 3.50 15.49
C ARG A 166 6.25 3.78 16.99
N LEU A 167 7.43 3.61 17.60
CA LEU A 167 7.65 3.92 19.02
C LEU A 167 7.49 5.41 19.32
N LEU A 168 8.13 6.27 18.53
CA LEU A 168 8.02 7.72 18.69
C LEU A 168 6.58 8.19 18.50
N LEU A 169 5.85 7.66 17.51
CA LEU A 169 4.44 7.99 17.28
C LEU A 169 3.53 7.50 18.40
N ASN A 170 3.86 6.41 19.10
CA ASN A 170 3.07 5.93 20.24
C ASN A 170 3.26 6.79 21.49
N TRP A 171 4.49 7.22 21.75
CA TRP A 171 4.87 7.93 22.98
C TRP A 171 5.00 9.45 22.84
N HIS A 172 4.80 10.01 21.63
CA HIS A 172 5.01 11.43 21.39
C HIS A 172 4.17 12.32 22.34
N PRO A 173 4.78 13.34 22.98
CA PRO A 173 4.08 14.25 23.90
C PRO A 173 2.83 14.92 23.31
N ASP A 174 2.85 15.29 22.02
CA ASP A 174 1.67 15.85 21.31
C ASP A 174 0.40 14.98 21.37
N LYS A 175 0.54 13.65 21.45
CA LYS A 175 -0.62 12.75 21.57
C LYS A 175 -1.13 12.64 23.00
N HIS A 176 -0.28 12.94 23.97
CA HIS A 176 -0.53 12.77 25.40
C HIS A 176 -0.20 14.07 26.15
N PRO A 177 -0.91 15.18 25.86
CA PRO A 177 -0.68 16.44 26.57
C PRO A 177 -0.90 16.22 28.07
N ASN A 178 0.06 16.67 28.88
CA ASN A 178 0.10 16.52 30.35
C ASN A 178 0.46 15.12 30.87
N ASN A 179 0.98 14.22 30.03
CA ASN A 179 1.53 12.94 30.49
C ASN A 179 3.06 13.02 30.58
N LEU A 180 3.60 13.18 31.79
CA LEU A 180 5.05 13.27 32.01
C LEU A 180 5.79 12.00 31.58
N LEU A 181 5.16 10.83 31.75
CA LEU A 181 5.74 9.54 31.36
C LEU A 181 5.97 9.46 29.84
N ALA A 182 5.08 10.03 29.03
CA ALA A 182 5.22 10.05 27.57
C ALA A 182 6.45 10.88 27.14
N THR A 183 6.68 12.01 27.78
CA THR A 183 7.88 12.84 27.56
C THR A 183 9.15 12.12 27.99
N GLU A 184 9.16 11.52 29.18
CA GLU A 184 10.32 10.76 29.69
C GLU A 184 10.64 9.55 28.80
N VAL A 185 9.62 8.81 28.37
CA VAL A 185 9.78 7.68 27.46
C VAL A 185 10.33 8.14 26.10
N THR A 186 9.83 9.25 25.56
CA THR A 186 10.33 9.81 24.29
C THR A 186 11.80 10.20 24.40
N GLN A 187 12.19 10.88 25.49
CA GLN A 187 13.59 11.22 25.75
C GLN A 187 14.46 9.95 25.88
N PHE A 188 13.95 8.93 26.56
CA PHE A 188 14.63 7.65 26.71
C PHE A 188 14.81 6.93 25.36
N ILE A 189 13.78 6.91 24.50
CA ILE A 189 13.88 6.37 23.13
C ILE A 189 15.01 7.06 22.36
N LEU A 190 15.03 8.40 22.35
CA LEU A 190 16.07 9.17 21.66
C LEU A 190 17.46 8.89 22.21
N GLU A 191 17.58 8.73 23.53
CA GLU A 191 18.86 8.42 24.17
C GLU A 191 19.38 7.03 23.78
N ILE A 192 18.53 6.00 23.82
CA ILE A 192 18.92 4.65 23.37
C ILE A 192 19.35 4.67 21.89
N ILE A 193 18.68 5.43 21.04
CA ILE A 193 19.07 5.59 19.62
C ILE A 193 20.46 6.23 19.50
N ARG A 194 20.78 7.26 20.30
CA ARG A 194 22.12 7.87 20.30
C ARG A 194 23.19 6.88 20.73
N ARG A 195 22.93 6.10 21.77
CA ARG A 195 23.84 5.07 22.29
C ARG A 195 24.05 3.92 21.29
N LEU A 196 23.00 3.50 20.57
CA LEU A 196 23.08 2.56 19.46
C LEU A 196 23.98 3.09 18.34
N LYS A 197 23.82 4.37 17.94
CA LYS A 197 24.68 5.02 16.93
C LYS A 197 26.15 5.10 17.35
N ARG A 198 26.43 5.17 18.67
CA ARG A 198 27.79 5.17 19.23
C ARG A 198 28.41 3.78 19.37
N GLY A 199 27.65 2.71 19.11
CA GLY A 199 28.14 1.33 19.23
C GLY A 199 28.18 0.80 20.68
N GLU A 200 27.52 1.46 21.63
CA GLU A 200 27.57 1.08 23.05
C GLU A 200 26.89 -0.28 23.34
N PHE A 201 26.10 -0.80 22.40
CA PHE A 201 25.42 -2.09 22.50
C PHE A 201 26.01 -3.16 21.57
N ASP A 202 27.13 -2.90 20.90
CA ASP A 202 27.72 -3.81 19.91
C ASP A 202 28.06 -5.19 20.50
N GLU A 203 28.62 -5.23 21.70
CA GLU A 203 28.96 -6.48 22.39
C GLU A 203 27.69 -7.29 22.72
N TYR A 204 26.65 -6.60 23.21
CA TYR A 204 25.35 -7.21 23.48
C TYR A 204 24.71 -7.78 22.20
N ILE A 205 24.82 -7.05 21.08
CA ILE A 205 24.30 -7.49 19.78
C ILE A 205 25.06 -8.71 19.24
N ARG A 206 26.39 -8.74 19.35
CA ARG A 206 27.24 -9.85 18.89
C ARG A 206 27.01 -11.14 19.67
N ASN A 207 26.72 -11.05 20.96
CA ASN A 207 26.52 -12.22 21.83
C ASN A 207 25.15 -12.91 21.65
N CYS A 208 24.21 -12.33 20.89
CA CYS A 208 22.91 -12.95 20.60
C CYS A 208 22.96 -13.85 19.35
N THR A 209 23.39 -15.11 19.50
CA THR A 209 23.49 -16.10 18.40
C THR A 209 22.16 -16.48 17.74
N GLU A 210 21.03 -16.45 18.47
CA GLU A 210 19.71 -16.80 17.91
C GLU A 210 19.16 -15.75 16.92
N SER A 211 19.36 -14.45 17.19
CA SER A 211 18.82 -13.37 16.35
C SER A 211 19.46 -13.33 14.96
N PHE A 212 20.74 -13.70 14.84
CA PHE A 212 21.47 -13.66 13.57
C PHE A 212 20.96 -14.70 12.56
N SER A 213 20.67 -15.92 13.01
CA SER A 213 20.03 -16.96 12.19
C SER A 213 18.62 -16.58 11.73
N ARG A 214 17.88 -15.82 12.55
CA ARG A 214 16.51 -15.36 12.24
C ARG A 214 16.50 -14.19 11.26
N ARG A 215 17.42 -13.22 11.42
CA ARG A 215 17.69 -12.16 10.43
C ARG A 215 17.95 -12.81 9.06
N ASN A 216 18.86 -13.77 9.01
CA ASN A 216 19.18 -14.52 7.80
C ASN A 216 17.98 -15.30 7.25
N PHE A 217 17.14 -15.90 8.09
CA PHE A 217 15.93 -16.60 7.64
C PHE A 217 14.94 -15.66 6.95
N TYR A 218 14.63 -14.52 7.57
CA TYR A 218 13.71 -13.53 7.03
C TYR A 218 14.23 -12.93 5.71
N TYR A 219 15.49 -12.52 5.65
CA TYR A 219 16.05 -11.96 4.40
C TYR A 219 16.25 -13.02 3.31
N ARG A 220 16.61 -14.27 3.64
CA ARG A 220 16.71 -15.35 2.65
C ARG A 220 15.37 -15.65 1.98
N HIS A 221 14.30 -15.75 2.76
CA HIS A 221 12.95 -15.95 2.20
C HIS A 221 12.41 -14.73 1.45
N ARG A 222 12.87 -13.53 1.81
CA ARG A 222 12.58 -12.31 1.07
C ARG A 222 13.33 -12.26 -0.27
N ASP A 223 14.59 -12.71 -0.29
CA ASP A 223 15.42 -12.73 -1.51
C ASP A 223 14.93 -13.77 -2.52
N ASP A 224 14.42 -14.93 -2.07
CA ASP A 224 13.75 -15.93 -2.93
C ASP A 224 12.49 -15.36 -3.63
N ARG A 225 11.98 -14.21 -3.18
CA ARG A 225 10.84 -13.48 -3.78
C ARG A 225 11.25 -12.21 -4.54
N ARG A 226 12.51 -12.03 -4.91
CA ARG A 226 12.95 -10.94 -5.82
C ARG A 226 12.45 -11.11 -7.27
N ASP A 227 11.16 -11.43 -7.43
CA ASP A 227 10.32 -10.97 -8.55
C ASP A 227 9.67 -9.60 -8.22
N ASP A 228 9.98 -9.02 -7.04
CA ASP A 228 9.87 -7.57 -6.82
C ASP A 228 10.84 -6.85 -7.77
N VAL A 229 10.30 -6.45 -8.92
CA VAL A 229 10.89 -5.65 -10.00
C VAL A 229 12.15 -4.88 -9.56
N TYR A 230 13.30 -5.33 -10.06
CA TYR A 230 14.63 -4.76 -9.84
C TYR A 230 14.73 -3.36 -10.48
N TYR A 231 14.17 -2.35 -9.82
CA TYR A 231 14.52 -0.94 -10.10
C TYR A 231 15.63 -0.52 -9.16
N GLY A 232 16.83 -0.37 -9.74
CA GLY A 232 17.96 0.27 -9.09
C GLY A 232 19.07 -0.72 -8.75
N GLU A 233 20.07 -0.71 -9.61
CA GLU A 233 21.45 -1.02 -9.28
C GLU A 233 21.78 -0.53 -7.86
N HIS A 234 22.28 -1.43 -7.01
CA HIS A 234 22.79 -1.10 -5.69
C HIS A 234 23.90 -0.05 -5.85
N ASN A 235 23.57 1.20 -5.56
CA ASN A 235 24.56 2.24 -5.33
C ASN A 235 24.85 2.27 -3.83
N ASP A 236 25.81 1.45 -3.41
CA ASP A 236 26.35 1.43 -2.04
C ASP A 236 27.04 2.76 -1.64
N ALA A 237 27.11 3.73 -2.58
CA ALA A 237 27.68 5.06 -2.38
C ALA A 237 26.80 6.04 -1.56
N PHE A 238 25.57 5.65 -1.19
CA PHE A 238 24.66 6.47 -0.38
C PHE A 238 24.29 5.85 0.98
N ALA A 239 25.14 4.98 1.53
CA ALA A 239 25.16 4.72 2.97
C ALA A 239 25.66 5.97 3.73
N GLN A 240 24.94 7.08 3.60
CA GLN A 240 25.23 8.27 4.39
C GLN A 240 24.87 8.00 5.86
N PRO A 241 25.70 8.43 6.81
CA PRO A 241 25.36 8.36 8.21
C PRO A 241 24.03 9.07 8.45
N MET A 242 23.12 8.38 9.14
CA MET A 242 21.76 8.78 9.47
C MET A 242 21.72 10.22 10.03
N ARG A 243 21.54 11.21 9.14
CA ARG A 243 21.47 12.64 9.48
C ARG A 243 20.26 12.96 10.37
N GLU A 244 20.45 13.98 11.20
CA GLU A 244 19.78 14.32 12.45
C GLU A 244 18.39 15.00 12.34
N ASN A 245 17.59 14.77 11.29
CA ASN A 245 16.26 15.40 11.17
C ASN A 245 15.09 14.43 11.46
N ASP A 246 15.11 13.75 12.60
CA ASP A 246 14.02 12.85 13.00
C ASP A 246 12.71 13.60 13.36
N ASP A 247 12.80 14.86 13.76
CA ASP A 247 11.66 15.70 14.16
C ASP A 247 10.84 16.20 12.96
N GLU A 248 11.49 16.41 11.81
CA GLU A 248 10.85 16.93 10.58
C GLU A 248 9.86 15.91 9.99
N TRP A 249 10.23 14.62 9.99
CA TRP A 249 9.36 13.55 9.54
C TRP A 249 8.15 13.35 10.46
N ILE A 250 8.36 13.37 11.78
CA ILE A 250 7.30 13.18 12.78
C ILE A 250 6.28 14.33 12.70
N SER A 251 6.75 15.57 12.62
CA SER A 251 5.90 16.75 12.45
C SER A 251 5.08 16.67 11.16
N GLY A 252 5.71 16.31 10.03
CA GLY A 252 5.03 16.10 8.75
C GLY A 252 3.98 14.98 8.79
N TYR A 253 4.29 13.85 9.43
CA TYR A 253 3.37 12.74 9.60
C TYR A 253 2.15 13.14 10.45
N ILE A 254 2.36 13.81 11.60
CA ILE A 254 1.28 14.27 12.49
C ILE A 254 0.41 15.33 11.81
N TYR A 255 1.02 16.27 11.07
CA TYR A 255 0.30 17.30 10.33
C TYR A 255 -0.63 16.71 9.27
N ARG A 256 -0.14 15.76 8.46
CA ARG A 256 -0.97 15.06 7.45
C ARG A 256 -2.15 14.33 8.09
N ARG A 257 -1.93 13.66 9.23
CA ARG A 257 -2.98 12.97 10.00
C ARG A 257 -4.04 13.95 10.56
N ARG A 258 -3.62 15.11 11.07
CA ARG A 258 -4.53 16.14 11.61
C ARG A 258 -5.39 16.80 10.51
N GLN A 259 -4.84 17.03 9.33
CA GLN A 259 -5.58 17.57 8.18
C GLN A 259 -6.70 16.61 7.73
N ARG A 260 -6.42 15.29 7.71
CA ARG A 260 -7.41 14.25 7.35
C ARG A 260 -8.58 14.19 8.33
N ARG A 261 -8.31 14.29 9.64
CA ARG A 261 -9.35 14.28 10.69
C ARG A 261 -10.35 15.43 10.60
N ARG A 262 -9.98 16.57 10.03
CA ARG A 262 -10.86 17.75 9.89
C ARG A 262 -11.89 17.63 8.75
N LYS A 263 -11.78 16.63 7.88
CA LYS A 263 -12.68 16.45 6.72
C LYS A 263 -13.93 15.59 6.98
N LYS A 264 -14.25 15.21 8.22
CA LYS A 264 -15.42 14.36 8.51
C LYS A 264 -16.70 15.18 8.69
N TYR A 265 -17.62 15.12 7.71
CA TYR A 265 -19.09 14.98 7.84
C TYR A 265 -19.71 14.86 6.44
N SER A 266 -19.96 13.63 5.96
CA SER A 266 -20.97 13.32 4.92
C SER A 266 -21.06 11.80 4.69
N VAL A 267 -22.29 11.28 4.68
CA VAL A 267 -22.68 9.85 4.56
C VAL A 267 -22.65 9.33 3.11
N LYS A 268 -22.13 10.09 2.14
CA LYS A 268 -21.85 9.56 0.79
C LYS A 268 -20.53 8.78 0.81
N LEU A 269 -20.45 7.65 0.10
CA LEU A 269 -19.18 6.98 -0.19
C LEU A 269 -18.24 8.05 -0.77
N GLN A 270 -17.26 8.46 0.03
CA GLN A 270 -16.30 9.45 -0.41
C GLN A 270 -15.42 8.77 -1.46
N PRO A 271 -14.99 9.50 -2.51
CA PRO A 271 -13.97 8.98 -3.42
C PRO A 271 -12.76 8.49 -2.61
N ASN A 272 -12.21 7.33 -2.96
CA ASN A 272 -11.03 6.74 -2.33
C ASN A 272 -9.81 6.93 -3.25
N PRO A 273 -9.25 8.14 -3.38
CA PRO A 273 -8.13 8.39 -4.26
C PRO A 273 -6.90 7.60 -3.77
N GLN A 274 -6.30 6.83 -4.68
CA GLN A 274 -5.05 6.11 -4.46
C GLN A 274 -4.04 6.49 -5.55
N PRO A 275 -3.55 7.75 -5.53
CA PRO A 275 -2.65 8.25 -6.57
C PRO A 275 -1.36 7.42 -6.67
N GLN A 276 -0.89 6.85 -5.56
CA GLN A 276 0.23 5.90 -5.55
C GLN A 276 0.01 4.72 -6.49
N VAL A 277 -1.17 4.09 -6.45
CA VAL A 277 -1.51 2.94 -7.27
C VAL A 277 -1.68 3.38 -8.71
N GLY A 278 -2.36 4.52 -8.91
CA GLY A 278 -2.49 5.12 -10.24
C GLY A 278 -1.13 5.31 -10.92
N LYS A 279 -0.11 5.80 -10.21
CA LYS A 279 1.25 5.94 -10.79
C LYS A 279 1.85 4.60 -11.23
N ILE A 280 1.63 3.50 -10.48
CA ILE A 280 2.09 2.15 -10.87
C ILE A 280 1.45 1.74 -12.19
N TRP A 281 0.14 1.91 -12.30
CA TRP A 281 -0.61 1.60 -13.52
C TRP A 281 -0.17 2.46 -14.70
N PHE A 282 0.14 3.73 -14.46
CA PHE A 282 0.59 4.64 -15.50
C PHE A 282 2.01 4.33 -15.99
N GLU A 283 2.91 3.97 -15.08
CA GLU A 283 4.23 3.45 -15.47
C GLU A 283 4.10 2.17 -16.31
N GLN A 284 3.22 1.24 -15.92
CA GLN A 284 2.93 0.07 -16.75
C GLN A 284 2.42 0.45 -18.15
N ALA A 285 1.57 1.48 -18.26
CA ALA A 285 1.13 2.00 -19.55
C ALA A 285 2.30 2.50 -20.42
N LYS A 286 3.26 3.22 -19.82
CA LYS A 286 4.48 3.65 -20.51
C LYS A 286 5.33 2.46 -20.99
N TYR A 287 5.43 1.38 -20.21
CA TYR A 287 6.10 0.15 -20.64
C TYR A 287 5.37 -0.56 -21.79
N ASN A 288 4.05 -0.67 -21.69
CA ASN A 288 3.21 -1.25 -22.75
C ASN A 288 3.41 -0.49 -24.07
N MET A 289 3.48 0.84 -24.00
CA MET A 289 3.74 1.70 -25.16
C MET A 289 5.12 1.49 -25.76
N LYS A 290 6.18 1.48 -24.93
CA LYS A 290 7.54 1.16 -25.38
C LYS A 290 7.59 -0.20 -26.10
N ALA A 291 6.91 -1.21 -25.55
CA ALA A 291 6.83 -2.53 -26.17
C ALA A 291 6.09 -2.53 -27.52
N ALA A 292 5.04 -1.72 -27.68
CA ALA A 292 4.34 -1.55 -28.95
C ALA A 292 5.22 -0.89 -30.01
N LEU A 293 5.97 0.16 -29.62
CA LEU A 293 6.87 0.88 -30.53
C LEU A 293 8.04 0.01 -31.00
N VAL A 294 8.68 -0.75 -30.09
CA VAL A 294 9.75 -1.69 -30.44
C VAL A 294 9.26 -2.75 -31.43
N GLU A 295 8.03 -3.25 -31.25
CA GLU A 295 7.46 -4.22 -32.18
C GLU A 295 7.15 -3.59 -33.54
N LYS A 296 6.62 -2.37 -33.55
CA LYS A 296 6.39 -1.60 -34.78
C LYS A 296 7.69 -1.38 -35.58
N GLU A 297 8.79 -1.06 -34.91
CA GLU A 297 10.11 -0.91 -35.55
C GLU A 297 10.60 -2.23 -36.16
N ARG A 298 10.36 -3.36 -35.49
CA ARG A 298 10.75 -4.70 -35.99
C ARG A 298 9.90 -5.17 -37.16
N CYS A 299 8.63 -4.76 -37.25
CA CYS A 299 7.73 -5.08 -38.37
C CYS A 299 8.18 -4.50 -39.72
N VAL A 300 9.14 -3.57 -39.75
CA VAL A 300 9.71 -3.02 -40.99
C VAL A 300 10.65 -4.02 -41.69
N LEU A 301 10.99 -5.15 -41.04
CA LEU A 301 11.86 -6.17 -41.61
C LEU A 301 11.12 -7.05 -42.65
N PRO A 302 11.72 -7.33 -43.83
CA PRO A 302 11.06 -8.04 -44.95
C PRO A 302 10.47 -9.43 -44.66
N ASN A 303 10.84 -10.03 -43.52
CA ASN A 303 10.46 -11.40 -43.15
C ASN A 303 9.41 -11.45 -42.03
N TRP A 304 9.00 -10.30 -41.47
CA TRP A 304 8.07 -10.23 -40.33
C TRP A 304 6.65 -9.96 -40.80
N ASN A 305 6.05 -10.93 -41.48
CA ASN A 305 4.82 -10.66 -42.22
C ASN A 305 3.52 -10.69 -41.41
N ASN A 306 3.52 -10.98 -40.10
CA ASN A 306 2.28 -11.09 -39.31
C ASN A 306 2.51 -10.79 -37.82
N GLY A 307 2.23 -9.56 -37.39
CA GLY A 307 2.24 -9.17 -35.97
C GLY A 307 1.51 -7.85 -35.66
N LEU A 308 0.77 -7.31 -36.64
CA LEU A 308 0.09 -6.01 -36.51
C LEU A 308 -1.00 -6.03 -35.43
N ASN A 309 -1.66 -7.19 -35.26
CA ASN A 309 -2.61 -7.41 -34.18
C ASN A 309 -1.98 -7.23 -32.80
N TRP A 310 -0.72 -7.63 -32.61
CA TRP A 310 0.00 -7.47 -31.35
C TRP A 310 0.34 -6.01 -31.05
N ILE A 311 0.67 -5.22 -32.07
CA ILE A 311 0.85 -3.78 -31.93
C ILE A 311 -0.48 -3.13 -31.50
N CYS A 312 -1.57 -3.41 -32.22
CA CYS A 312 -2.91 -2.91 -31.88
C CYS A 312 -3.32 -3.31 -30.46
N PHE A 313 -3.06 -4.57 -30.08
CA PHE A 313 -3.35 -5.09 -28.74
C PHE A 313 -2.55 -4.38 -27.65
N LYS A 314 -1.24 -4.22 -27.84
CA LYS A 314 -0.40 -3.48 -26.89
C LYS A 314 -0.85 -2.04 -26.75
N CYS A 315 -1.21 -1.36 -27.84
CA CYS A 315 -1.78 -0.02 -27.80
C CYS A 315 -3.13 0.03 -27.06
N HIS A 316 -4.01 -0.96 -27.27
CA HIS A 316 -5.25 -1.07 -26.52
C HIS A 316 -4.97 -1.21 -25.01
N VAL A 317 -4.06 -2.12 -24.63
CA VAL A 317 -3.70 -2.34 -23.22
C VAL A 317 -3.03 -1.09 -22.64
N THR A 318 -2.18 -0.39 -23.39
CA THR A 318 -1.62 0.92 -23.00
C THR A 318 -2.74 1.89 -22.62
N ILE A 319 -3.73 2.08 -23.50
CA ILE A 319 -4.85 3.00 -23.26
C ILE A 319 -5.65 2.56 -22.02
N GLU A 320 -6.00 1.28 -21.94
CA GLU A 320 -6.74 0.72 -20.79
C GLU A 320 -6.00 1.00 -19.47
N THR A 321 -4.69 0.72 -19.42
CA THR A 321 -3.87 0.97 -18.22
C THR A 321 -3.74 2.45 -17.89
N SER A 322 -3.66 3.33 -18.90
CA SER A 322 -3.67 4.78 -18.70
C SER A 322 -4.99 5.28 -18.11
N LEU A 323 -6.13 4.81 -18.61
CA LEU A 323 -7.45 5.18 -18.08
C LEU A 323 -7.61 4.68 -16.63
N LYS A 324 -7.30 3.40 -16.38
CA LYS A 324 -7.35 2.82 -15.03
C LYS A 324 -6.41 3.54 -14.05
N SER A 325 -5.27 4.05 -14.53
CA SER A 325 -4.36 4.85 -13.70
C SER A 325 -5.04 6.10 -13.12
N LEU A 326 -5.80 6.82 -13.96
CA LEU A 326 -6.55 8.00 -13.55
C LEU A 326 -7.76 7.63 -12.70
N MET A 327 -8.36 6.46 -12.92
CA MET A 327 -9.43 5.95 -12.05
C MET A 327 -8.89 5.73 -10.64
N TYR A 328 -7.73 5.09 -10.47
CA TYR A 328 -7.10 4.98 -9.15
C TYR A 328 -6.75 6.34 -8.56
N ARG A 329 -6.32 7.31 -9.37
CA ARG A 329 -6.07 8.68 -8.90
C ARG A 329 -7.32 9.35 -8.35
N GLN A 330 -8.47 9.18 -9.00
CA GLN A 330 -9.73 9.81 -8.62
C GLN A 330 -10.44 9.04 -7.50
N ASP A 331 -10.60 7.73 -7.68
CA ASP A 331 -11.35 6.84 -6.80
C ASP A 331 -11.03 5.35 -7.12
N ALA A 332 -10.31 4.69 -6.22
CA ALA A 332 -9.94 3.29 -6.34
C ALA A 332 -11.14 2.34 -6.35
N HIS A 333 -12.30 2.73 -5.79
CA HIS A 333 -13.51 1.91 -5.89
C HIS A 333 -13.99 1.81 -7.34
N LYS A 334 -13.98 2.92 -8.09
CA LYS A 334 -14.29 2.90 -9.52
C LYS A 334 -13.35 1.99 -10.30
N ALA A 335 -12.05 2.01 -9.95
CA ALA A 335 -11.05 1.16 -10.59
C ALA A 335 -11.28 -0.34 -10.26
N GLY A 336 -11.65 -0.65 -9.01
CA GLY A 336 -12.01 -2.00 -8.56
C GLY A 336 -13.24 -2.55 -9.29
N ASP A 337 -14.33 -1.78 -9.35
CA ASP A 337 -15.56 -2.17 -10.05
C ASP A 337 -15.33 -2.43 -11.54
N ASN A 338 -14.36 -1.72 -12.13
CA ASN A 338 -13.99 -1.84 -13.54
C ASN A 338 -12.72 -2.66 -13.78
N ARG A 339 -12.27 -3.47 -12.81
CA ARG A 339 -11.02 -4.25 -12.95
C ARG A 339 -11.01 -5.15 -14.19
N ASN A 340 -12.16 -5.75 -14.50
CA ASN A 340 -12.38 -6.66 -15.63
C ASN A 340 -13.03 -5.98 -16.84
N ASN A 341 -13.28 -4.66 -16.77
CA ASN A 341 -13.77 -3.89 -17.90
C ASN A 341 -12.58 -3.55 -18.81
N HIS A 342 -12.71 -3.91 -20.09
CA HIS A 342 -11.71 -3.65 -21.13
C HIS A 342 -12.23 -2.69 -22.21
N ASP A 343 -13.47 -2.20 -22.12
CA ASP A 343 -14.02 -1.27 -23.10
C ASP A 343 -13.50 0.15 -22.85
N LEU A 344 -12.68 0.66 -23.78
CA LEU A 344 -11.96 1.93 -23.61
C LEU A 344 -12.91 3.12 -23.49
N VAL A 345 -14.02 3.12 -24.24
CA VAL A 345 -15.01 4.22 -24.22
C VAL A 345 -15.80 4.21 -22.91
N SER A 346 -16.22 3.04 -22.44
CA SER A 346 -16.84 2.88 -21.12
C SER A 346 -15.91 3.38 -20.01
N LEU A 347 -14.64 2.97 -20.03
CA LEU A 347 -13.64 3.39 -19.03
C LEU A 347 -13.43 4.91 -19.05
N SER A 348 -13.34 5.54 -20.24
CA SER A 348 -13.12 6.99 -20.34
C SER A 348 -14.29 7.81 -19.79
N HIS A 349 -15.53 7.31 -19.87
CA HIS A 349 -16.70 7.98 -19.31
C HIS A 349 -16.65 8.11 -17.78
N TYR A 350 -15.96 7.22 -17.06
CA TYR A 350 -15.81 7.32 -15.61
C TYR A 350 -14.88 8.44 -15.14
N LEU A 351 -14.02 8.93 -16.03
CA LEU A 351 -13.02 9.97 -15.74
C LEU A 351 -13.56 11.39 -15.95
N SER A 352 -14.65 11.53 -16.70
CA SER A 352 -15.25 12.83 -17.08
C SER A 352 -14.28 13.78 -17.80
N ILE A 353 -13.31 13.24 -18.55
CA ILE A 353 -12.36 14.00 -19.38
C ILE A 353 -12.77 13.84 -20.86
N PRO A 354 -13.34 14.86 -21.51
CA PRO A 354 -13.87 14.78 -22.87
C PRO A 354 -12.82 14.36 -23.91
N GLU A 355 -11.60 14.89 -23.80
CA GLU A 355 -10.50 14.65 -24.73
C GLU A 355 -10.10 13.18 -24.75
N LEU A 356 -10.00 12.54 -23.57
CA LEU A 356 -9.74 11.11 -23.44
C LEU A 356 -10.88 10.27 -24.06
N THR A 357 -12.12 10.69 -23.86
CA THR A 357 -13.28 9.98 -24.41
C THR A 357 -13.30 10.05 -25.94
N GLU A 358 -12.97 11.20 -26.52
CA GLU A 358 -12.90 11.35 -27.97
C GLU A 358 -11.75 10.54 -28.57
N ALA A 359 -10.59 10.53 -27.92
CA ALA A 359 -9.47 9.67 -28.34
C ALA A 359 -9.83 8.17 -28.27
N CYS A 360 -10.56 7.72 -27.25
CA CYS A 360 -11.03 6.33 -27.14
C CYS A 360 -12.05 5.95 -28.22
N ARG A 361 -12.93 6.88 -28.61
CA ARG A 361 -13.87 6.68 -29.73
C ARG A 361 -13.14 6.59 -31.06
N ARG A 362 -12.13 7.44 -31.28
CA ARG A 362 -11.23 7.36 -32.44
C ARG A 362 -10.51 6.02 -32.50
N PHE A 363 -10.00 5.52 -31.37
CA PHE A 363 -9.38 4.19 -31.34
C PHE A 363 -10.37 3.10 -31.77
N SER A 364 -11.59 3.17 -31.25
CA SER A 364 -12.66 2.21 -31.56
C SER A 364 -13.08 2.22 -33.03
N SER A 365 -13.08 3.38 -33.68
CA SER A 365 -13.49 3.56 -35.07
C SER A 365 -12.35 3.35 -36.09
N GLU A 366 -11.14 3.84 -35.78
CA GLU A 366 -9.97 3.75 -36.67
C GLU A 366 -9.26 2.40 -36.57
N VAL A 367 -9.32 1.72 -35.41
CA VAL A 367 -8.60 0.47 -35.14
C VAL A 367 -9.59 -0.68 -34.95
N PHE A 368 -10.08 -0.85 -33.72
CA PHE A 368 -11.13 -1.81 -33.33
C PHE A 368 -11.47 -1.62 -31.84
N HIS A 369 -12.72 -1.86 -31.45
CA HIS A 369 -13.18 -1.68 -30.07
C HIS A 369 -13.03 -2.93 -29.19
N TYR A 370 -13.17 -4.14 -29.75
CA TYR A 370 -13.04 -5.37 -28.96
C TYR A 370 -11.59 -5.86 -28.89
N ARG A 371 -11.02 -5.77 -27.68
CA ARG A 371 -9.70 -6.31 -27.33
C ARG A 371 -9.50 -7.76 -27.76
N ASP A 372 -10.45 -8.64 -27.46
CA ASP A 372 -10.32 -10.09 -27.70
C ASP A 372 -10.19 -10.46 -29.18
N TYR A 373 -10.76 -9.62 -30.07
CA TYR A 373 -10.65 -9.80 -31.51
C TYR A 373 -9.21 -9.61 -32.03
N MET A 374 -8.33 -8.98 -31.24
CA MET A 374 -6.92 -8.82 -31.57
C MET A 374 -6.09 -10.08 -31.23
N ILE A 375 -6.65 -11.05 -30.51
CA ILE A 375 -5.90 -12.19 -29.97
C ILE A 375 -6.52 -13.54 -30.34
N TYR A 376 -7.86 -13.63 -30.28
CA TYR A 376 -8.57 -14.89 -30.45
C TYR A 376 -9.18 -15.01 -31.86
N PRO A 377 -8.97 -16.15 -32.55
CA PRO A 377 -9.69 -16.47 -33.78
C PRO A 377 -11.19 -16.58 -33.57
N SER A 378 -11.96 -16.25 -34.61
CA SER A 378 -13.41 -16.51 -34.67
C SER A 378 -13.82 -16.89 -36.10
N ALA A 379 -15.11 -17.18 -36.33
CA ALA A 379 -15.56 -17.68 -37.63
C ALA A 379 -15.23 -16.69 -38.77
N GLY A 380 -14.28 -17.06 -39.64
CA GLY A 380 -13.81 -16.22 -40.73
C GLY A 380 -12.79 -15.14 -40.34
N HIS A 381 -12.29 -15.16 -39.10
CA HIS A 381 -11.38 -14.16 -38.57
C HIS A 381 -10.12 -14.80 -37.99
N VAL A 382 -8.96 -14.34 -38.47
CA VAL A 382 -7.64 -14.68 -37.94
C VAL A 382 -6.97 -13.38 -37.52
N PRO A 383 -6.75 -13.13 -36.22
CA PRO A 383 -6.22 -11.85 -35.74
C PRO A 383 -4.93 -11.42 -36.44
N GLY A 384 -3.98 -12.34 -36.65
CA GLY A 384 -2.72 -12.05 -37.33
C GLY A 384 -2.85 -11.52 -38.76
N LEU A 385 -4.00 -11.76 -39.43
CA LEU A 385 -4.29 -11.30 -40.79
C LEU A 385 -5.30 -10.15 -40.85
N ALA A 386 -5.94 -9.82 -39.73
CA ALA A 386 -7.11 -8.95 -39.71
C ALA A 386 -6.80 -7.45 -39.58
N PHE A 387 -5.56 -7.10 -39.23
CA PHE A 387 -5.15 -5.73 -38.97
C PHE A 387 -4.17 -5.24 -40.03
N THR A 388 -4.36 -4.00 -40.47
CA THR A 388 -3.55 -3.33 -41.49
C THR A 388 -2.45 -2.46 -40.86
N SER A 389 -1.41 -2.12 -41.64
CA SER A 389 -0.35 -1.19 -41.17
C SER A 389 -0.94 0.16 -40.74
N LYS A 390 -1.94 0.66 -41.49
CA LYS A 390 -2.64 1.90 -41.17
C LYS A 390 -3.34 1.83 -39.81
N GLN A 391 -3.98 0.71 -39.48
CA GLN A 391 -4.60 0.52 -38.16
C GLN A 391 -3.56 0.46 -37.06
N ALA A 392 -2.44 -0.24 -37.25
CA ALA A 392 -1.36 -0.29 -36.26
C ALA A 392 -0.70 1.07 -36.03
N GLU A 393 -0.46 1.84 -37.09
CA GLU A 393 0.05 3.22 -37.01
C GLU A 393 -0.94 4.15 -36.30
N GLY A 394 -2.22 4.06 -36.64
CA GLY A 394 -3.30 4.79 -35.97
C GLY A 394 -3.38 4.44 -34.49
N ALA A 395 -3.29 3.15 -34.14
CA ALA A 395 -3.29 2.66 -32.77
C ALA A 395 -2.14 3.26 -31.95
N CYS A 396 -0.91 3.25 -32.46
CA CYS A 396 0.23 3.86 -31.79
C CYS A 396 0.05 5.36 -31.60
N ARG A 397 -0.41 6.07 -32.63
CA ARG A 397 -0.63 7.53 -32.58
C ARG A 397 -1.66 7.90 -31.50
N ILE A 398 -2.79 7.21 -31.47
CA ILE A 398 -3.86 7.48 -30.49
C ILE A 398 -3.44 7.08 -29.07
N ALA A 399 -2.73 5.95 -28.91
CA ALA A 399 -2.23 5.54 -27.61
C ALA A 399 -1.19 6.53 -27.04
N GLN A 400 -0.33 7.09 -27.91
CA GLN A 400 0.63 8.12 -27.54
C GLN A 400 -0.09 9.41 -27.08
N GLU A 401 -1.07 9.87 -27.85
CA GLU A 401 -1.92 11.02 -27.51
C GLU A 401 -2.59 10.84 -26.13
N ILE A 402 -3.12 9.66 -25.85
CA ILE A 402 -3.72 9.35 -24.54
C ILE A 402 -2.69 9.33 -23.41
N ILE A 403 -1.47 8.82 -23.65
CA ILE A 403 -0.39 8.91 -22.65
C ILE A 403 -0.09 10.37 -22.34
N GLU A 404 0.03 11.23 -23.35
CA GLU A 404 0.34 12.65 -23.17
C GLU A 404 -0.77 13.35 -22.38
N LEU A 405 -2.04 13.13 -22.74
CA LEU A 405 -3.19 13.64 -21.97
C LEU A 405 -3.17 13.15 -20.52
N CYS A 406 -2.84 11.87 -20.28
CA CYS A 406 -2.72 11.36 -18.91
C CYS A 406 -1.52 11.95 -18.17
N ASP A 407 -0.39 12.18 -18.83
CA ASP A 407 0.82 12.76 -18.23
C ASP A 407 0.56 14.21 -17.78
N GLU A 408 -0.18 15.00 -18.58
CA GLU A 408 -0.68 16.33 -18.19
C GLU A 408 -1.54 16.29 -16.92
N GLN A 409 -2.40 15.27 -16.80
CA GLN A 409 -3.18 15.07 -15.59
C GLN A 409 -2.26 14.77 -14.40
N TRP A 410 -1.20 13.96 -14.55
CA TRP A 410 -0.29 13.62 -13.45
C TRP A 410 0.72 14.73 -13.10
N GLY A 411 1.02 15.64 -14.03
CA GLY A 411 1.89 16.80 -13.83
C GLY A 411 1.21 18.03 -13.22
N SER A 412 -0.13 18.03 -13.16
CA SER A 412 -0.97 19.04 -12.49
C SER A 412 -1.43 18.58 -11.11
#